data_AF-A0A2C1D553-F1
#
_entry.id   AF-A0A2C1D553-F1
#
_cell.length_a   1.000
_cell.length_b   1.000
_cell.length_c   1.000
_cell.angle_alpha   90.00
_cell.angle_beta   90.00
_cell.angle_gamma   90.00
#
_symmetry.space_group_name_H-M   'P 1'
#
loop_
_entity.id
_entity.type
_entity.pdbx_description
1 polymer ?
#
loop_
_entity_poly.entity_id
_entity_poly.type
_entity_poly.pdbx_seq_one_letter_code
_entity_poly.pdbx_strand_id
1 'polypeptide(L)'
;MHQNQIIGMVNVKDFFIRYINKSTEPYDTIRSYTRPVIQVIETIPIHDLMLEMQKKRIPLAVLYDEYGGTAGIVTIEDILEEIVGEIRDEYDEDERAPIQHISETHKVVDGKVLINELNDLLDLHLDAKDVDTIGGWVMMQNYYIQEGQSVEADGYEFKVISKDTHHIKQIEIQKAKETKQAVTE
;
A
#
# COMPACT_ATOMS: atom_id res chain seq x y z
N MET A 1 16.04 -14.33 -22.99
CA MET A 1 17.06 -13.34 -22.56
C MET A 1 16.40 -12.48 -21.49
N HIS A 2 16.80 -12.65 -20.23
CA HIS A 2 16.17 -11.99 -19.07
C HIS A 2 16.52 -10.50 -19.05
N GLN A 3 15.51 -9.64 -19.24
CA GLN A 3 15.70 -8.20 -19.45
C GLN A 3 15.69 -7.36 -18.15
N ASN A 4 15.55 -7.99 -16.98
CA ASN A 4 15.29 -7.32 -15.70
C ASN A 4 16.28 -7.72 -14.58
N GLN A 5 17.59 -7.67 -14.83
CA GLN A 5 18.56 -7.87 -13.75
C GLN A 5 18.90 -6.54 -13.06
N ILE A 6 18.38 -6.36 -11.85
CA ILE A 6 18.77 -5.25 -10.97
C ILE A 6 20.20 -5.51 -10.48
N ILE A 7 21.14 -4.67 -10.94
CA ILE A 7 22.57 -4.78 -10.64
C ILE A 7 22.97 -4.11 -9.31
N GLY A 8 22.06 -3.35 -8.69
CA GLY A 8 22.29 -2.65 -7.43
C GLY A 8 21.40 -1.41 -7.27
N MET A 9 21.76 -0.56 -6.31
CA MET A 9 21.08 0.71 -6.04
C MET A 9 22.07 1.87 -6.06
N VAL A 10 21.56 3.08 -6.30
CA VAL A 10 22.36 4.32 -6.22
C VAL A 10 21.70 5.26 -5.22
N ASN A 11 22.49 5.83 -4.30
CA ASN A 11 22.00 6.83 -3.38
C ASN A 11 22.22 8.23 -3.95
N VAL A 12 21.15 9.03 -4.05
CA VAL A 12 21.24 10.40 -4.59
C VAL A 12 22.25 11.28 -3.83
N LYS A 13 22.44 11.03 -2.52
CA LYS A 13 23.40 11.75 -1.68
C LYS A 13 24.83 11.62 -2.18
N ASP A 14 25.18 10.51 -2.83
CA ASP A 14 26.52 10.27 -3.36
C ASP A 14 26.88 11.28 -4.48
N PHE A 15 25.89 11.72 -5.27
CA PHE A 15 26.08 12.78 -6.27
C PHE A 15 26.28 14.15 -5.64
N PHE A 16 25.48 14.48 -4.61
CA PHE A 16 25.59 15.77 -3.91
C PHE A 16 26.93 15.91 -3.20
N ILE A 17 27.40 14.86 -2.52
CA ILE A 17 28.71 14.85 -1.86
C ILE A 17 29.83 15.12 -2.86
N ARG A 18 29.79 14.48 -4.04
CA ARG A 18 30.79 14.72 -5.09
C ARG A 18 30.75 16.15 -5.62
N TYR A 19 29.56 16.69 -5.85
CA TYR A 19 29.37 18.06 -6.33
C TYR A 19 29.94 19.09 -5.33
N ILE A 20 29.64 18.93 -4.05
CA ILE A 20 30.12 19.82 -2.97
C ILE A 20 31.66 19.75 -2.85
N ASN A 21 32.23 18.56 -2.97
CA ASN A 21 33.67 18.35 -2.85
C ASN A 21 34.49 18.88 -4.06
N LYS A 22 33.85 19.48 -5.07
CA LYS A 22 34.50 20.00 -6.30
C LYS A 22 35.47 18.99 -6.92
N SER A 23 35.12 17.71 -6.90
CA SER A 23 35.98 16.67 -7.46
C SER A 23 36.25 16.98 -8.93
N THR A 24 37.52 17.09 -9.28
CA THR A 24 37.99 17.34 -10.66
C THR A 24 38.08 16.05 -11.48
N GLU A 25 37.81 14.90 -10.87
CA GLU A 25 37.77 13.63 -11.58
C GLU A 25 36.61 13.59 -12.57
N PRO A 26 36.81 12.98 -13.76
CA PRO A 26 35.75 12.80 -14.76
C PRO A 26 34.50 12.19 -14.13
N TYR A 27 33.32 12.53 -14.65
CA TYR A 27 32.10 11.81 -14.25
C TYR A 27 32.28 10.32 -14.54
N ASP A 28 32.46 9.52 -13.50
CA ASP A 28 32.41 8.07 -13.62
C ASP A 28 31.03 7.65 -14.12
N THR A 29 30.97 6.54 -14.85
CA THR A 29 29.69 5.90 -15.20
C THR A 29 28.85 5.64 -13.95
N ILE A 30 27.52 5.60 -14.06
CA ILE A 30 26.61 5.29 -12.93
C ILE A 30 26.99 4.01 -12.16
N ARG A 31 27.68 3.09 -12.83
CA ARG A 31 28.20 1.84 -12.27
C ARG A 31 29.17 2.07 -11.09
N SER A 32 29.89 3.18 -11.02
CA SER A 32 30.78 3.48 -9.89
C SER A 32 30.04 3.86 -8.61
N TYR A 33 28.80 4.34 -8.74
CA TYR A 33 27.92 4.69 -7.62
C TYR A 33 26.98 3.55 -7.23
N THR A 34 27.07 2.42 -7.93
CA THR A 34 26.19 1.27 -7.70
C THR A 34 26.64 0.53 -6.43
N ARG A 35 25.74 0.49 -5.45
CA ARG A 35 25.88 -0.23 -4.19
C ARG A 35 25.14 -1.57 -4.27
N PRO A 36 25.59 -2.60 -3.54
CA PRO A 36 24.89 -3.88 -3.49
C PRO A 36 23.48 -3.71 -2.90
N VAL A 37 22.57 -4.56 -3.35
CA VAL A 37 21.21 -4.72 -2.82
C VAL A 37 21.03 -6.13 -2.29
N ILE A 38 20.12 -6.30 -1.35
CA ILE A 38 19.68 -7.64 -0.93
C ILE A 38 18.80 -8.20 -2.05
N GLN A 39 18.99 -9.47 -2.38
CA GLN A 39 18.23 -10.18 -3.42
C GLN A 39 17.65 -11.44 -2.79
N VAL A 40 16.33 -11.53 -2.75
CA VAL A 40 15.59 -12.60 -2.08
C VAL A 40 14.34 -12.94 -2.89
N ILE A 41 13.74 -14.09 -2.62
CA ILE A 41 12.45 -14.47 -3.20
C ILE A 41 11.31 -13.72 -2.50
N GLU A 42 10.22 -13.43 -3.20
CA GLU A 42 9.08 -12.69 -2.63
C GLU A 42 8.41 -13.40 -1.46
N THR A 43 8.55 -14.73 -1.35
CA THR A 43 7.99 -15.54 -0.26
C THR A 43 8.85 -15.55 1.01
N ILE A 44 9.91 -14.73 1.10
CA ILE A 44 10.75 -14.66 2.31
C ILE A 44 9.95 -14.13 3.51
N PRO A 45 10.06 -14.73 4.70
CA PRO A 45 9.42 -14.17 5.89
C PRO A 45 9.93 -12.74 6.18
N ILE A 46 9.00 -11.81 6.41
CA ILE A 46 9.32 -10.39 6.62
C ILE A 46 10.32 -10.16 7.76
N HIS A 47 10.23 -10.97 8.83
CA HIS A 47 11.15 -10.89 9.97
C HIS A 47 12.59 -11.28 9.61
N ASP A 48 12.77 -12.30 8.76
CA ASP A 48 14.08 -12.76 8.30
C ASP A 48 14.72 -11.71 7.40
N LEU A 49 13.92 -11.16 6.47
CA LEU A 49 14.36 -10.08 5.60
C LEU A 49 14.79 -8.85 6.40
N MET A 50 14.01 -8.45 7.40
CA MET A 50 14.33 -7.34 8.30
C MET A 50 15.67 -7.55 9.01
N LEU A 51 15.89 -8.73 9.59
CA LEU A 51 17.14 -9.08 10.27
C LEU A 51 18.34 -9.05 9.31
N GLU A 52 18.16 -9.51 8.07
CA GLU A 52 19.19 -9.46 7.04
C GLU A 52 19.54 -8.01 6.65
N MET A 53 18.52 -7.17 6.42
CA MET A 53 18.67 -5.75 6.12
C MET A 53 19.40 -5.01 7.23
N GLN A 54 19.04 -5.25 8.49
CA GLN A 54 19.71 -4.68 9.66
C GLN A 54 21.17 -5.14 9.77
N LYS A 55 21.43 -6.45 9.60
CA LYS A 55 22.79 -7.02 9.68
C LYS A 55 23.70 -6.47 8.59
N LYS A 56 23.20 -6.38 7.35
CA LYS A 56 23.97 -5.87 6.20
C LYS A 56 24.02 -4.35 6.12
N ARG A 57 23.17 -3.65 6.89
CA ARG A 57 22.97 -2.19 6.81
C ARG A 57 22.61 -1.74 5.39
N ILE A 58 21.75 -2.52 4.73
CA ILE A 58 21.24 -2.24 3.39
C ILE A 58 19.72 -2.04 3.54
N PRO A 59 19.20 -0.83 3.28
CA PRO A 59 17.79 -0.49 3.53
C PRO A 59 16.84 -0.91 2.42
N LEU A 60 17.34 -1.51 1.32
CA LEU A 60 16.52 -1.90 0.17
C LEU A 60 16.82 -3.34 -0.25
N ALA A 61 15.75 -4.11 -0.46
CA ALA A 61 15.80 -5.44 -1.02
C ALA A 61 15.02 -5.50 -2.34
N VAL A 62 15.51 -6.34 -3.25
CA VAL A 62 14.86 -6.70 -4.50
C VAL A 62 14.27 -8.09 -4.33
N LEU A 63 12.97 -8.20 -4.63
CA LEU A 63 12.20 -9.43 -4.56
C LEU A 63 12.12 -10.05 -5.96
N TYR A 64 12.39 -11.35 -6.03
CA TYR A 64 12.25 -12.14 -7.25
C TYR A 64 11.11 -13.15 -7.11
N ASP A 65 10.40 -13.38 -8.22
CA ASP A 65 9.45 -14.48 -8.35
C ASP A 65 10.20 -15.82 -8.60
N GLU A 66 9.46 -16.93 -8.62
CA GLU A 66 10.01 -18.28 -8.81
C GLU A 66 10.55 -18.52 -10.23
N TYR A 67 10.18 -17.67 -11.18
CA TYR A 67 10.63 -17.71 -12.57
C TYR A 67 11.87 -16.82 -12.81
N GLY A 68 12.38 -16.17 -11.76
CA GLY A 68 13.53 -15.26 -11.80
C GLY A 68 13.21 -13.89 -12.40
N GLY A 69 11.93 -13.53 -12.48
CA GLY A 69 11.46 -12.18 -12.74
C GLY A 69 11.56 -11.32 -11.48
N THR A 70 11.65 -10.00 -11.66
CA THR A 70 11.56 -9.06 -10.53
C THR A 70 10.11 -8.94 -10.12
N ALA A 71 9.78 -9.41 -8.92
CA ALA A 71 8.47 -9.23 -8.30
C ALA A 71 8.29 -7.79 -7.81
N GLY A 72 9.32 -7.22 -7.18
CA GLY A 72 9.25 -5.86 -6.63
C GLY A 72 10.49 -5.44 -5.85
N ILE A 73 10.33 -4.35 -5.10
CA ILE A 73 11.32 -3.87 -4.12
C ILE A 73 10.62 -3.62 -2.79
N VAL A 74 11.37 -3.73 -1.70
CA VAL A 74 10.89 -3.41 -0.35
C VAL A 74 11.99 -2.70 0.42
N THR A 75 11.60 -1.72 1.23
CA THR A 75 12.50 -0.95 2.09
C THR A 75 12.36 -1.36 3.55
N ILE A 76 13.36 -1.04 4.36
CA ILE A 76 13.30 -1.33 5.81
C ILE A 76 12.21 -0.50 6.47
N GLU A 77 11.95 0.69 5.94
CA GLU A 77 10.88 1.60 6.35
C GLU A 77 9.50 0.96 6.13
N ASP A 78 9.25 0.33 4.98
CA ASP A 78 7.98 -0.38 4.71
C ASP A 78 7.75 -1.51 5.73
N ILE A 79 8.80 -2.29 6.04
CA ILE A 79 8.71 -3.36 7.04
C ILE A 79 8.42 -2.81 8.43
N LEU A 80 9.02 -1.67 8.78
CA LEU A 80 8.77 -1.02 10.07
C LEU A 80 7.34 -0.47 10.15
N GLU A 81 6.81 0.10 9.06
CA GLU A 81 5.43 0.57 8.99
C GLU A 81 4.43 -0.57 9.22
N GLU A 82 4.65 -1.74 8.64
CA GLU A 82 3.76 -2.91 8.84
C GLU A 82 3.77 -3.42 10.29
N ILE A 83 4.90 -3.30 10.99
CA ILE A 83 5.03 -3.77 12.39
C ILE A 83 4.49 -2.72 13.37
N VAL A 84 4.81 -1.45 13.15
CA VAL A 84 4.55 -0.36 14.10
C VAL A 84 3.20 0.30 13.84
N GLY A 85 2.70 0.23 12.61
CA GLY A 85 1.62 1.09 12.13
C GLY A 85 2.07 2.55 12.02
N GLU A 86 1.11 3.47 11.85
CA GLU A 86 1.39 4.90 12.00
C GLU A 86 1.70 5.16 13.49
N ILE A 87 2.89 5.71 13.78
CA ILE A 87 3.30 6.03 15.15
C ILE A 87 2.38 7.15 15.65
N ARG A 88 1.35 6.77 16.40
CA ARG A 88 0.41 7.70 17.03
C ARG A 88 1.10 8.45 18.15
N ASP A 89 1.13 9.78 18.07
CA ASP A 89 1.46 10.58 19.25
C ASP A 89 0.25 10.56 20.20
N GLU A 90 0.50 10.57 21.52
CA GLU A 90 -0.55 10.65 22.54
C GLU A 90 -1.33 11.97 22.47
N TYR A 91 -0.84 12.93 21.67
CA TYR A 91 -1.38 14.26 21.44
C TYR A 91 -2.03 14.46 20.06
N ASP A 92 -2.10 13.43 19.21
CA ASP A 92 -2.78 13.53 17.91
C ASP A 92 -4.31 13.46 18.08
N GLU A 93 -4.91 14.55 18.56
CA GLU A 93 -6.37 14.72 18.63
C GLU A 93 -7.02 14.84 17.22
N ASP A 94 -6.22 15.07 16.18
CA ASP A 94 -6.67 15.25 14.80
C ASP A 94 -6.72 13.94 13.97
N GLU A 95 -6.22 12.82 14.51
CA GLU A 95 -6.34 11.52 13.83
C GLU A 95 -7.72 10.91 14.05
N ARG A 96 -8.51 10.90 12.98
CA ARG A 96 -9.82 10.24 12.98
C ARG A 96 -9.63 8.74 13.15
N ALA A 97 -10.46 8.14 14.01
CA ALA A 97 -10.46 6.69 14.20
C ALA A 97 -10.57 5.95 12.85
N PRO A 98 -9.92 4.78 12.68
CA PRO A 98 -10.00 3.98 11.46
C PRO A 98 -11.43 3.67 11.03
N ILE A 99 -12.36 3.58 11.99
CA ILE A 99 -13.79 3.49 11.74
C ILE A 99 -14.48 4.63 12.50
N GLN A 100 -15.06 5.57 11.76
CA GLN A 100 -15.91 6.61 12.29
C GLN A 100 -17.38 6.20 12.18
N HIS A 101 -18.03 6.07 13.33
CA HIS A 101 -19.44 5.71 13.43
C HIS A 101 -20.30 6.97 13.31
N ILE A 102 -20.89 7.20 12.13
CA ILE A 102 -21.85 8.30 11.93
C ILE A 102 -23.25 7.87 12.35
N SER A 103 -23.66 6.65 11.98
CA SER A 103 -24.87 5.98 12.48
C SER A 103 -24.73 4.45 12.38
N GLU A 104 -25.77 3.70 12.75
CA GLU A 104 -25.79 2.24 12.60
C GLU A 104 -25.51 1.80 11.16
N THR A 105 -26.02 2.54 10.17
CA THR A 105 -25.94 2.20 8.74
C THR A 105 -25.09 3.17 7.94
N HIS A 106 -24.32 4.04 8.58
CA HIS A 106 -23.46 5.04 7.93
C HIS A 106 -22.13 5.13 8.68
N LYS A 107 -21.04 4.84 7.99
CA LYS A 107 -19.68 4.85 8.54
C LYS A 107 -18.72 5.49 7.55
N VAL A 108 -17.66 6.09 8.05
CA VAL A 108 -16.50 6.52 7.26
C VAL A 108 -15.31 5.73 7.77
N VAL A 109 -14.65 5.00 6.89
CA VAL A 109 -13.56 4.09 7.27
C VAL A 109 -12.30 4.40 6.50
N ASP A 110 -11.17 4.11 7.13
CA ASP A 110 -9.87 4.06 6.48
C ASP A 110 -9.84 2.88 5.49
N GLY A 111 -9.22 3.06 4.34
CA GLY A 111 -9.10 2.03 3.31
C GLY A 111 -8.30 0.80 3.77
N LYS A 112 -7.46 0.92 4.80
CA LYS A 112 -6.69 -0.16 5.43
C LYS A 112 -7.53 -1.03 6.37
N VAL A 113 -8.76 -0.64 6.72
CA VAL A 113 -9.64 -1.45 7.59
C VAL A 113 -9.87 -2.83 6.97
N LEU A 114 -9.76 -3.87 7.80
CA LEU A 114 -9.89 -5.25 7.37
C LEU A 114 -11.34 -5.59 6.98
N ILE A 115 -11.50 -6.36 5.92
CA ILE A 115 -12.83 -6.80 5.44
C ILE A 115 -13.55 -7.59 6.53
N ASN A 116 -12.83 -8.46 7.25
CA ASN A 116 -13.41 -9.28 8.31
C ASN A 116 -13.97 -8.42 9.46
N GLU A 117 -13.29 -7.33 9.82
CA GLU A 117 -13.78 -6.39 10.85
C GLU A 117 -15.07 -5.71 10.41
N LEU A 118 -15.17 -5.32 9.14
CA LEU A 118 -16.38 -4.74 8.57
C LEU A 118 -17.52 -5.75 8.43
N ASN A 119 -17.22 -6.99 8.03
CA ASN A 119 -18.20 -8.07 7.97
C ASN A 119 -18.84 -8.29 9.33
N ASP A 120 -18.04 -8.38 10.40
CA ASP A 120 -18.53 -8.53 11.76
C ASP A 120 -19.33 -7.30 12.25
N LEU A 121 -18.88 -6.09 11.89
CA LEU A 121 -19.47 -4.84 12.37
C LEU A 121 -20.79 -4.47 11.68
N LEU A 122 -20.92 -4.78 10.40
CA LEU A 122 -22.07 -4.39 9.56
C LEU A 122 -22.93 -5.59 9.13
N ASP A 123 -22.60 -6.80 9.58
CA ASP A 123 -23.23 -8.06 9.17
C ASP A 123 -23.17 -8.27 7.64
N LEU A 124 -21.98 -8.02 7.08
CA LEU A 124 -21.70 -8.15 5.65
C LEU A 124 -21.06 -9.51 5.33
N HIS A 125 -21.17 -9.92 4.07
CA HIS A 125 -20.63 -11.17 3.54
C HIS A 125 -19.70 -10.89 2.36
N LEU A 126 -18.82 -9.88 2.50
CA LEU A 126 -17.84 -9.54 1.48
C LEU A 126 -16.76 -10.64 1.36
N ASP A 127 -16.41 -11.03 0.13
CA ASP A 127 -15.35 -12.02 -0.14
C ASP A 127 -13.96 -11.41 0.09
N ALA A 128 -13.12 -12.10 0.85
CA ALA A 128 -11.77 -11.68 1.27
C ALA A 128 -10.65 -12.61 0.78
N LYS A 129 -10.88 -13.45 -0.26
CA LYS A 129 -9.91 -14.47 -0.69
C LYS A 129 -8.57 -13.94 -1.19
N ASP A 130 -8.59 -12.84 -1.94
CA ASP A 130 -7.41 -12.30 -2.63
C ASP A 130 -6.99 -10.93 -2.09
N VAL A 131 -7.72 -10.41 -1.10
CA VAL A 131 -7.52 -9.06 -0.57
C VAL A 131 -8.04 -8.97 0.86
N ASP A 132 -7.27 -8.32 1.72
CA ASP A 132 -7.57 -8.24 3.17
C ASP A 132 -8.28 -6.94 3.57
N THR A 133 -8.07 -5.85 2.83
CA THR A 133 -8.53 -4.50 3.19
C THR A 133 -9.73 -4.06 2.37
N ILE A 134 -10.57 -3.20 2.94
CA ILE A 134 -11.76 -2.68 2.26
C ILE A 134 -11.39 -1.81 1.05
N GLY A 135 -10.29 -1.06 1.13
CA GLY A 135 -9.78 -0.28 0.00
C GLY A 135 -9.37 -1.17 -1.17
N GLY A 136 -8.65 -2.26 -0.89
CA GLY A 136 -8.29 -3.24 -1.90
C GLY A 136 -9.53 -3.95 -2.47
N TRP A 137 -10.50 -4.31 -1.63
CA TRP A 137 -11.75 -4.91 -2.07
C TRP A 137 -12.53 -4.01 -3.03
N VAL A 138 -12.66 -2.71 -2.74
CA VAL A 138 -13.33 -1.76 -3.63
C VAL A 138 -12.59 -1.65 -4.98
N MET A 139 -11.26 -1.62 -4.97
CA MET A 139 -10.46 -1.61 -6.21
C MET A 139 -10.58 -2.92 -7.00
N MET A 140 -10.76 -4.05 -6.33
CA MET A 140 -11.03 -5.34 -6.99
C MET A 140 -12.39 -5.34 -7.70
N GLN A 141 -13.42 -4.72 -7.10
CA GLN A 141 -14.74 -4.57 -7.73
C GLN A 141 -14.70 -3.62 -8.94
N ASN A 142 -13.90 -2.56 -8.86
CA ASN A 142 -13.71 -1.62 -9.96
C ASN A 142 -12.30 -1.04 -9.97
N TYR A 143 -11.43 -1.61 -10.81
CA TYR A 143 -10.02 -1.24 -10.93
C TYR A 143 -9.79 0.25 -11.30
N TYR A 144 -10.73 0.86 -12.03
CA TYR A 144 -10.61 2.25 -12.48
C TYR A 144 -11.38 3.25 -11.60
N ILE A 145 -11.83 2.83 -10.42
CA ILE A 145 -12.64 3.68 -9.54
C ILE A 145 -11.89 4.96 -9.13
N GLN A 146 -12.61 6.07 -9.14
CA GLN A 146 -12.12 7.41 -8.80
C GLN A 146 -12.84 7.94 -7.56
N GLU A 147 -12.30 9.01 -6.99
CA GLU A 147 -12.94 9.74 -5.89
C GLU A 147 -14.36 10.17 -6.29
N GLY A 148 -15.29 10.03 -5.36
CA GLY A 148 -16.72 10.29 -5.56
C GLY A 148 -17.50 9.17 -6.21
N GLN A 149 -16.85 8.14 -6.76
CA GLN A 149 -17.52 6.95 -7.29
C GLN A 149 -17.74 5.90 -6.21
N SER A 150 -18.67 4.98 -6.46
CA SER A 150 -19.07 3.94 -5.53
C SER A 150 -19.24 2.57 -6.18
N VAL A 151 -19.18 1.54 -5.33
CA VAL A 151 -19.61 0.16 -5.63
C VAL A 151 -20.69 -0.24 -4.63
N GLU A 152 -21.60 -1.12 -5.05
CA GLU A 152 -22.66 -1.64 -4.18
C GLU A 152 -22.45 -3.13 -3.89
N ALA A 153 -22.61 -3.53 -2.63
CA ALA A 153 -22.64 -4.93 -2.20
C ALA A 153 -23.44 -5.06 -0.90
N ASP A 154 -24.15 -6.19 -0.74
CA ASP A 154 -24.94 -6.52 0.46
C ASP A 154 -25.88 -5.41 0.96
N GLY A 155 -26.43 -4.63 0.02
CA GLY A 155 -27.33 -3.52 0.35
C GLY A 155 -26.64 -2.28 0.91
N TYR A 156 -25.31 -2.20 0.78
CA TYR A 156 -24.50 -1.02 1.11
C TYR A 156 -23.82 -0.47 -0.14
N GLU A 157 -23.68 0.85 -0.17
CA GLU A 157 -22.87 1.62 -1.10
C GLU A 157 -21.54 1.96 -0.43
N PHE A 158 -20.44 1.63 -1.10
CA PHE A 158 -19.07 1.90 -0.70
C PHE A 158 -18.50 2.98 -1.62
N LYS A 159 -18.51 4.21 -1.15
CA LYS A 159 -18.10 5.39 -1.92
C LYS A 159 -16.70 5.82 -1.57
N VAL A 160 -15.85 6.00 -2.58
CA VAL A 160 -14.48 6.51 -2.41
C VAL A 160 -14.54 7.99 -2.05
N ILE A 161 -14.09 8.36 -0.86
CA ILE A 161 -13.98 9.76 -0.42
C ILE A 161 -12.65 10.33 -0.92
N SER A 162 -11.56 9.60 -0.68
CA SER A 162 -10.22 10.01 -1.08
C SER A 162 -9.37 8.80 -1.44
N LYS A 163 -8.47 8.97 -2.41
CA LYS A 163 -7.48 7.98 -2.80
C LYS A 163 -6.17 8.66 -3.16
N ASP A 164 -5.08 7.91 -3.12
CA ASP A 164 -3.84 8.34 -3.76
C ASP A 164 -3.64 7.61 -5.11
N THR A 165 -2.39 7.53 -5.59
CA THR A 165 -2.07 6.86 -6.86
C THR A 165 -2.32 5.35 -6.82
N HIS A 166 -2.16 4.69 -5.66
CA HIS A 166 -2.16 3.23 -5.55
C HIS A 166 -3.17 2.67 -4.54
N HIS A 167 -3.64 3.46 -3.58
CA HIS A 167 -4.54 3.01 -2.52
C HIS A 167 -5.70 3.97 -2.30
N ILE A 168 -6.86 3.41 -1.97
CA ILE A 168 -7.99 4.17 -1.43
C ILE A 168 -7.69 4.51 0.03
N LYS A 169 -7.81 5.78 0.40
CA LYS A 169 -7.55 6.26 1.77
C LYS A 169 -8.79 6.24 2.63
N GLN A 170 -9.93 6.70 2.10
CA GLN A 170 -11.18 6.76 2.86
C GLN A 170 -12.37 6.31 2.04
N ILE A 171 -13.25 5.56 2.68
CA ILE A 171 -14.50 5.05 2.11
C ILE A 171 -15.67 5.45 3.01
N GLU A 172 -16.70 6.02 2.40
CA GLU A 172 -18.01 6.23 3.01
C GLU A 172 -18.86 5.00 2.73
N ILE A 173 -19.35 4.35 3.77
CA ILE A 173 -20.20 3.15 3.69
C ILE A 173 -21.59 3.53 4.18
N GLN A 174 -22.60 3.41 3.32
CA GLN A 174 -23.99 3.73 3.66
C GLN A 174 -24.97 2.70 3.08
N LYS A 175 -26.14 2.47 3.70
CA LYS A 175 -27.16 1.62 3.08
C LYS A 175 -27.58 2.18 1.70
N ALA A 176 -27.57 1.31 0.69
CA ALA A 176 -28.02 1.63 -0.65
C ALA A 176 -29.50 2.03 -0.62
N LYS A 177 -29.86 3.10 -1.32
CA LYS A 177 -31.27 3.51 -1.43
C LYS A 177 -31.98 2.55 -2.37
N GLU A 178 -33.10 1.99 -1.95
CA GLU A 178 -33.99 1.25 -2.86
C GLU A 178 -34.35 2.14 -4.05
N THR A 179 -33.84 1.79 -5.23
CA THR A 179 -34.24 2.45 -6.46
C THR A 179 -35.68 2.02 -6.74
N LYS A 180 -36.64 2.91 -6.45
CA LYS A 180 -38.02 2.76 -6.94
C LYS A 180 -37.98 2.69 -8.47
N GLN A 181 -38.06 1.48 -9.02
CA GLN A 181 -38.27 1.28 -10.44
C GLN A 181 -39.61 1.92 -10.80
N ALA A 182 -39.56 3.01 -11.56
CA ALA A 182 -40.74 3.57 -12.21
C ALA A 182 -41.22 2.56 -13.26
N VAL A 183 -42.26 1.81 -12.91
CA VAL A 183 -43.06 1.05 -13.86
C VAL A 183 -43.61 2.04 -14.87
N THR A 184 -43.11 1.99 -16.10
CA THR A 184 -43.71 2.70 -17.23
C THR A 184 -44.70 1.71 -17.85
N GLU A 185 -45.99 1.99 -17.68
CA GLU A 185 -47.09 1.40 -18.45
C GLU A 185 -47.05 1.82 -19.93
#